data_AF-A0A963HFS3-F1
#
_entry.id   AF-A0A963HFS3-F1
#
_cell.length_a   1.000
_cell.length_b   1.000
_cell.length_c   1.000
_cell.angle_alpha   90.00
_cell.angle_beta   90.00
_cell.angle_gamma   90.00
#
_symmetry.space_group_name_H-M   'P 1'
#
loop_
_entity.id
_entity.type
_entity.pdbx_description
1 polymer ?
#
loop_
_entity_poly.entity_id
_entity_poly.type
_entity_poly.pdbx_seq_one_letter_code
_entity_poly.pdbx_strand_id
1 'polypeptide(L)'
;MNEHEQQAILTLSLMAAFADGGKADSERAEIKRIADALAGDGAINLAALYQDVLLKRVSLPVAAAALKSPEVRQLAFEMAVCVCDA
;
A
#
# COMPACT_ATOMS: atom_id res chain seq x y z
N MET A 1 6.53 -7.55 11.82
CA MET A 1 6.42 -6.69 10.63
C MET A 1 7.23 -5.44 10.89
N ASN A 2 8.16 -5.09 10.00
CA ASN A 2 9.00 -3.90 10.15
C ASN A 2 8.48 -2.74 9.28
N GLU A 3 9.08 -1.56 9.41
CA GLU A 3 8.69 -0.35 8.65
C GLU A 3 8.80 -0.55 7.12
N HIS A 4 9.80 -1.30 6.66
CA HIS A 4 9.97 -1.59 5.24
C HIS A 4 8.86 -2.50 4.68
N GLU A 5 8.41 -3.48 5.46
CA GLU A 5 7.28 -4.36 5.11
C GLU A 5 5.96 -3.58 5.14
N GLN A 6 5.76 -2.70 6.13
CA GLN A 6 4.58 -1.81 6.18
C GLN A 6 4.54 -0.89 4.96
N GLN A 7 5.66 -0.23 4.62
CA GLN A 7 5.76 0.62 3.44
C GLN A 7 5.51 -0.19 2.16
N ALA A 8 6.03 -1.41 2.06
CA ALA A 8 5.80 -2.28 0.91
C ALA A 8 4.32 -2.65 0.76
N ILE A 9 3.64 -3.03 1.85
CA ILE A 9 2.19 -3.31 1.84
C ILE A 9 1.42 -2.10 1.32
N LEU A 10 1.67 -0.91 1.88
CA LEU A 10 0.99 0.32 1.46
C LEU A 10 1.28 0.67 0.00
N THR A 11 2.51 0.44 -0.46
CA THR A 11 2.89 0.65 -1.87
C THR A 11 2.07 -0.24 -2.78
N LEU A 12 1.92 -1.53 -2.43
CA LEU A 12 1.17 -2.50 -3.22
C LEU A 12 -0.33 -2.19 -3.23
N SER A 13 -0.90 -1.82 -2.09
CA SER A 13 -2.30 -1.39 -2.00
C SER A 13 -2.58 -0.13 -2.84
N LEU A 14 -1.66 0.84 -2.82
CA LEU A 14 -1.73 2.04 -3.66
C LEU A 14 -1.62 1.71 -5.16
N MET A 15 -0.73 0.80 -5.54
CA MET A 15 -0.62 0.34 -6.92
C MET A 15 -1.89 -0.36 -7.40
N ALA A 16 -2.53 -1.15 -6.53
CA ALA A 16 -3.78 -1.83 -6.81
C ALA A 16 -4.94 -0.84 -7.03
N ALA A 17 -5.05 0.18 -6.15
CA ALA A 17 -6.05 1.25 -6.28
C ALA A 17 -5.96 2.02 -7.60
N PHE A 18 -4.77 2.17 -8.19
CA PHE A 18 -4.62 2.93 -9.44
C PHE A 18 -4.60 2.04 -10.69
N ALA A 19 -4.80 0.73 -10.54
CA ALA A 19 -4.69 -0.21 -11.65
C ALA A 19 -5.78 0.00 -12.71
N ASP A 20 -6.94 0.52 -12.32
CA ASP A 20 -8.08 0.80 -13.20
C ASP A 20 -7.97 2.17 -13.91
N GLY A 21 -6.98 3.00 -13.56
CA GLY A 21 -6.80 4.35 -14.08
C GLY A 21 -7.74 5.41 -13.45
N GLY A 22 -8.54 5.01 -12.46
CA GLY A 22 -9.43 5.84 -11.67
C GLY A 22 -8.72 6.57 -10.53
N LYS A 23 -9.42 7.55 -9.97
CA LYS A 23 -9.10 8.18 -8.69
C LYS A 23 -10.41 8.24 -7.92
N ALA A 24 -10.90 7.11 -7.43
CA ALA A 24 -12.10 7.13 -6.62
C ALA A 24 -11.76 7.71 -5.24
N ASP A 25 -12.60 8.64 -4.76
CA ASP A 25 -12.44 9.18 -3.42
C ASP A 25 -12.71 8.11 -2.33
N SER A 26 -13.41 7.01 -2.67
CA SER A 26 -13.60 5.82 -1.82
C SER A 26 -12.29 5.08 -1.56
N GLU A 27 -11.56 4.72 -2.62
CA GLU A 27 -10.26 4.03 -2.55
C GLU A 27 -9.24 4.82 -1.74
N ARG A 28 -9.22 6.15 -1.92
CA ARG A 28 -8.37 7.05 -1.13
C ARG A 28 -8.68 7.01 0.36
N ALA A 29 -9.96 6.99 0.71
CA ALA A 29 -10.39 6.92 2.10
C ALA A 29 -10.01 5.56 2.72
N GLU A 30 -10.13 4.47 1.96
CA GLU A 30 -9.69 3.14 2.39
C GLU A 30 -8.18 3.10 2.62
N ILE A 31 -7.38 3.57 1.65
CA ILE A 31 -5.91 3.62 1.78
C ILE A 31 -5.47 4.41 3.02
N LYS A 32 -6.14 5.53 3.32
CA LYS A 32 -5.84 6.30 4.52
C LYS A 32 -6.14 5.51 5.79
N ARG A 33 -7.29 4.83 5.86
CA ARG A 33 -7.63 3.96 7.00
C ARG A 33 -6.62 2.82 7.18
N ILE A 34 -6.20 2.20 6.08
CA ILE A 34 -5.19 1.14 6.07
C ILE A 34 -3.84 1.66 6.58
N ALA A 35 -3.44 2.85 6.13
CA ALA A 35 -2.23 3.50 6.60
C ALA A 35 -2.29 3.83 8.08
N ASP A 36 -3.40 4.38 8.57
CA ASP A 36 -3.58 4.69 10.00
C ASP A 36 -3.55 3.39 10.85
N ALA A 37 -4.10 2.29 10.35
CA ALA A 37 -4.07 0.99 11.04
C ALA A 37 -2.67 0.34 11.05
N LEU A 38 -1.88 0.52 9.99
CA LEU A 38 -0.55 -0.06 9.85
C LEU A 38 0.55 0.79 10.48
N ALA A 39 0.43 2.12 10.44
CA ALA A 39 1.49 3.05 10.83
C ALA A 39 1.75 3.04 12.34
N GLY A 40 0.75 2.84 13.20
CA GLY A 40 0.96 2.90 14.66
C GLY A 40 1.68 4.18 15.07
N ASP A 41 2.78 4.07 15.83
CA ASP A 41 3.70 5.17 16.21
C ASP A 41 4.76 5.51 15.13
N GLY A 42 4.81 4.75 14.03
CA GLY A 42 5.77 4.90 12.95
C GLY A 42 5.37 5.99 11.96
N ALA A 43 6.29 6.91 11.67
CA ALA A 43 6.07 8.03 10.75
C ALA A 43 6.20 7.60 9.28
N ILE A 44 5.30 6.73 8.79
CA ILE A 44 5.21 6.46 7.35
C ILE A 44 4.60 7.69 6.68
N ASN A 45 5.37 8.36 5.82
CA ASN A 45 4.87 9.49 5.04
C ASN A 45 3.99 8.99 3.87
N LEU A 46 2.72 8.74 4.16
CA LEU A 46 1.75 8.27 3.17
C LEU A 46 1.62 9.23 1.99
N ALA A 47 1.72 10.54 2.22
CA ALA A 47 1.61 11.53 1.16
C ALA A 47 2.76 11.42 0.14
N ALA A 48 3.99 11.20 0.62
CA ALA A 48 5.14 10.94 -0.24
C ALA A 48 4.98 9.63 -1.01
N LEU A 49 4.54 8.57 -0.33
CA LEU A 49 4.34 7.26 -0.95
C LEU A 49 3.26 7.29 -2.05
N TYR A 50 2.14 7.97 -1.79
CA TYR A 50 1.08 8.21 -2.77
C TYR A 50 1.62 8.90 -4.03
N GLN A 51 2.44 9.95 -3.85
CA GLN A 51 3.07 10.65 -4.97
C GLN A 51 4.02 9.76 -5.74
N ASP A 52 4.84 8.96 -5.06
CA ASP A 52 5.79 8.08 -5.71
C ASP A 52 5.10 6.98 -6.53
N VAL A 53 3.98 6.43 -6.05
CA VAL A 53 3.16 5.48 -6.82
C VAL A 53 2.52 6.18 -8.03
N LEU A 54 1.91 7.34 -7.83
CA LEU A 54 1.27 8.11 -8.90
C LEU A 54 2.27 8.52 -10.00
N LEU A 55 3.49 8.88 -9.62
CA LEU A 55 4.57 9.26 -10.53
C LEU A 55 5.39 8.05 -11.02
N LYS A 56 5.00 6.82 -10.69
CA LYS A 56 5.68 5.57 -11.07
C LYS A 56 7.15 5.52 -10.67
N ARG A 57 7.50 6.11 -9.52
CA ARG A 57 8.86 6.11 -8.93
C ARG A 57 9.17 4.86 -8.11
N VAL A 58 8.15 4.04 -7.85
CA VAL A 58 8.24 2.77 -7.14
C VAL A 58 7.99 1.60 -8.09
N SER A 59 8.51 0.43 -7.72
CA SER A 59 8.50 -0.77 -8.55
C SER A 59 7.81 -1.94 -7.83
N LEU A 60 6.85 -2.57 -8.51
CA LEU A 60 6.12 -3.72 -8.00
C LEU A 60 7.05 -4.89 -7.60
N PRO A 61 8.02 -5.31 -8.45
CA PRO A 61 9.02 -6.30 -8.05
C PRO A 61 9.80 -5.95 -6.77
N VAL A 62 10.14 -4.67 -6.59
CA VAL A 62 10.90 -4.21 -5.41
C VAL A 62 10.03 -4.26 -4.15
N ALA A 63 8.79 -3.78 -4.22
CA ALA A 63 7.86 -3.83 -3.10
C ALA A 63 7.53 -5.28 -2.71
N ALA A 64 7.26 -6.15 -3.69
CA ALA A 64 7.00 -7.57 -3.43
C ALA A 64 8.21 -8.29 -2.79
N ALA A 65 9.43 -7.96 -3.21
CA ALA A 65 10.66 -8.55 -2.66
C ALA A 65 10.95 -8.12 -1.21
N ALA A 66 10.37 -7.00 -0.75
CA ALA A 66 10.49 -6.56 0.64
C ALA A 66 9.68 -7.45 1.61
N LEU A 67 8.63 -8.12 1.14
CA LEU A 67 7.79 -9.01 1.95
C LEU A 67 8.47 -10.36 2.18
N LYS A 68 8.98 -10.60 3.40
CA LYS A 68 9.83 -11.77 3.67
C LYS A 68 9.03 -13.01 4.05
N SER A 69 8.04 -12.86 4.93
CA SER A 69 7.27 -13.99 5.46
C SER A 69 6.01 -14.28 4.63
N PRO A 70 5.52 -15.54 4.61
CA PRO A 70 4.25 -15.89 3.99
C PRO A 70 3.07 -15.10 4.57
N GLU A 71 3.06 -14.85 5.88
CA GLU A 71 2.00 -14.14 6.59
C GLU A 71 1.94 -12.67 6.16
N VAL A 72 3.10 -12.02 6.00
CA VAL A 72 3.21 -10.64 5.50
C VAL A 72 2.76 -10.56 4.03
N ARG A 73 3.07 -11.58 3.23
CA ARG A 73 2.58 -11.66 1.83
C ARG A 73 1.07 -11.82 1.77
N GLN A 74 0.47 -12.65 2.63
CA GLN A 74 -0.98 -12.80 2.71
C GLN A 74 -1.63 -11.48 3.10
N LEU A 75 -1.10 -10.81 4.13
CA LEU A 75 -1.60 -9.51 4.56
C LEU A 75 -1.57 -8.49 3.41
N ALA A 76 -0.45 -8.37 2.70
CA ALA A 76 -0.33 -7.46 1.55
C ALA A 76 -1.40 -7.73 0.47
N PHE A 77 -1.68 -9.00 0.20
CA PHE A 77 -2.70 -9.42 -0.74
C PHE A 77 -4.10 -9.02 -0.28
N GLU A 78 -4.49 -9.38 0.95
CA GLU A 78 -5.81 -9.03 1.51
C GLU A 78 -6.03 -7.50 1.53
N MET A 79 -5.00 -6.73 1.90
CA MET A 79 -5.10 -5.28 1.89
C MET A 79 -5.28 -4.71 0.48
N ALA A 80 -4.61 -5.29 -0.52
CA ALA A 80 -4.79 -4.87 -1.90
C ALA A 80 -6.20 -5.20 -2.42
N VAL A 81 -6.73 -6.38 -2.10
CA VAL A 81 -8.10 -6.78 -2.46
C VAL A 81 -9.13 -5.85 -1.81
N CYS A 82 -9.01 -5.60 -0.51
CA CYS A 82 -9.92 -4.71 0.22
C CYS A 82 -9.99 -3.30 -0.37
N VAL A 83 -8.88 -2.79 -0.92
CA VAL A 83 -8.86 -1.47 -1.58
C VAL A 83 -9.57 -1.51 -2.93
N CYS A 84 -9.40 -2.58 -3.71
CA CYS A 84 -10.09 -2.73 -4.99
C CYS A 84 -11.60 -2.99 -4.83
N ASP A 85 -12.04 -3.53 -3.70
CA ASP A 85 -13.45 -3.80 -3.40
C ASP A 85 -14.21 -2.58 -2.80
N ALA A 86 -13.53 -1.44 -2.58
CA ALA A 86 -14.04 -0.27 -1.83
C ALA A 86 -14.80 0.78 -2.66
#